data_AF-A0A8T7LY50-F1
#
_entry.id   AF-A0A8T7LY50-F1
#
_cell.length_a   1.000
_cell.length_b   1.000
_cell.length_c   1.000
_cell.angle_alpha   90.00
_cell.angle_beta   90.00
_cell.angle_gamma   90.00
#
_symmetry.space_group_name_H-M   'P 1'
#
loop_
_entity.id
_entity.type
_entity.pdbx_description
1 polymer ?
#
loop_
_entity_poly.entity_id
_entity_poly.type
_entity_poly.pdbx_seq_one_letter_code
_entity_poly.pdbx_strand_id
1 'polypeptide(L)'
;MGLENNQTPKIVLVVCNSTLSCSMLAGVFLQDMIERNKLKERINLITTGLKQASHKKFLPGVVEYVMKNYRFDLTTYESLPINLQYLEQAAIILVMESKQTVQLEAQYPLVTGKIRLFSELSGKVFDLTEPVALNCESLALHIERIREIVLTGTNRLCNWLDMPFVESNIIYAY
;
A
#
# COMPACT_ATOMS: atom_id res chain seq x y z
N MET A 1 29.18 17.94 -13.28
CA MET A 1 27.93 18.07 -14.05
C MET A 1 27.12 16.81 -13.82
N GLY A 2 26.27 16.81 -12.79
CA GLY A 2 25.37 15.70 -12.52
C GLY A 2 24.11 15.89 -13.36
N LEU A 3 23.76 14.91 -14.18
CA LEU A 3 22.48 14.87 -14.86
C LEU A 3 21.39 14.70 -13.79
N GLU A 4 20.70 15.78 -13.46
CA GLU A 4 19.42 15.74 -12.77
C GLU A 4 18.44 14.97 -13.67
N ASN A 5 18.32 13.66 -13.44
CA ASN A 5 17.27 12.88 -14.08
C ASN A 5 15.94 13.37 -13.51
N ASN A 6 15.32 14.33 -14.20
CA ASN A 6 13.94 14.79 -14.03
C ASN A 6 12.94 13.67 -14.40
N GLN A 7 13.06 12.51 -13.78
CA GLN A 7 12.01 11.50 -13.88
C GLN A 7 10.87 11.87 -12.94
N THR A 8 9.69 12.02 -13.51
CA THR A 8 8.46 12.21 -12.73
C THR A 8 8.29 11.01 -11.78
N PRO A 9 7.88 11.24 -10.51
CA PRO A 9 7.66 10.16 -9.57
C PRO A 9 6.68 9.13 -10.13
N LYS A 10 7.03 7.84 -10.05
CA LYS A 10 6.13 6.76 -10.43
C LYS A 10 5.00 6.65 -9.42
N ILE A 11 3.76 6.57 -9.91
CA ILE A 11 2.59 6.42 -9.05
C ILE A 11 2.41 4.95 -8.69
N VAL A 12 2.38 4.66 -7.39
CA VAL A 12 1.98 3.37 -6.82
C VAL A 12 0.60 3.54 -6.23
N LEU A 13 -0.38 2.81 -6.74
CA LEU A 13 -1.75 2.85 -6.25
C LEU A 13 -2.05 1.62 -5.39
N VAL A 14 -2.54 1.80 -4.17
CA VAL A 14 -2.99 0.71 -3.29
C VAL A 14 -4.51 0.73 -3.23
N VAL A 15 -5.15 -0.38 -3.56
CA VAL A 15 -6.60 -0.50 -3.73
C VAL A 15 -7.18 -1.56 -2.79
N CYS A 16 -8.36 -1.28 -2.25
CA CYS A 16 -9.16 -2.23 -1.47
C CYS A 16 -10.65 -2.10 -1.75
N ASN A 17 -11.46 -3.05 -1.28
CA ASN A 17 -12.93 -3.00 -1.36
C ASN A 17 -13.57 -1.99 -0.42
N SER A 18 -13.07 -1.91 0.81
CA SER A 18 -13.50 -0.98 1.85
C SER A 18 -12.29 -0.31 2.41
N THR A 19 -12.34 1.01 2.58
CA THR A 19 -11.22 1.82 3.09
C THR A 19 -11.00 1.62 4.58
N LEU A 20 -11.41 0.49 5.15
CA LEU A 20 -11.67 0.36 6.57
C LEU A 20 -10.51 -0.23 7.39
N SER A 21 -9.42 -0.70 6.78
CA SER A 21 -8.16 -0.91 7.52
C SER A 21 -6.98 -1.29 6.64
N CYS A 22 -7.11 -2.28 5.75
CA CYS A 22 -5.94 -2.93 5.13
C CYS A 22 -5.14 -2.04 4.19
N SER A 23 -5.79 -1.37 3.24
CA SER A 23 -5.08 -0.49 2.28
C SER A 23 -4.48 0.73 2.93
N MET A 24 -5.14 1.29 3.96
CA MET A 24 -4.62 2.43 4.68
C MET A 24 -3.42 2.02 5.54
N LEU A 25 -3.49 0.88 6.23
CA LEU A 25 -2.33 0.31 6.93
C LEU A 25 -1.18 -0.01 5.97
N ALA A 26 -1.47 -0.64 4.85
CA ALA A 26 -0.50 -0.90 3.79
C ALA A 26 0.12 0.40 3.28
N GLY A 27 -0.69 1.44 3.08
CA GLY A 27 -0.26 2.78 2.70
C GLY A 27 0.71 3.38 3.72
N VAL A 28 0.38 3.31 5.01
CA VAL A 28 1.21 3.82 6.10
C VAL A 28 2.58 3.12 6.12
N PHE A 29 2.59 1.79 6.08
CA PHE A 29 3.86 1.04 6.09
C PHE A 29 4.66 1.27 4.81
N LEU A 30 4.00 1.33 3.64
CA LEU A 30 4.69 1.65 2.38
C LEU A 30 5.25 3.06 2.39
N GLN A 31 4.53 4.04 2.94
CA GLN A 31 5.00 5.42 3.06
C GLN A 31 6.22 5.50 3.98
N ASP A 32 6.20 4.86 5.15
CA ASP A 32 7.37 4.75 6.03
C ASP A 32 8.57 4.10 5.32
N MET A 33 8.32 3.02 4.58
CA MET A 33 9.35 2.36 3.78
C MET A 33 9.93 3.30 2.71
N ILE A 34 9.08 4.02 1.97
CA ILE A 34 9.49 5.00 0.94
C ILE A 34 10.36 6.09 1.58
N GLU A 35 9.98 6.56 2.77
CA GLU A 35 10.70 7.58 3.52
C GLU A 35 12.07 7.14 3.98
N ARG A 36 12.15 6.00 4.66
CA ARG A 36 13.40 5.45 5.20
C ARG A 36 14.41 5.14 4.10
N ASN A 37 13.91 4.73 2.94
CA ASN A 37 14.73 4.40 1.78
C ASN A 37 14.99 5.60 0.85
N LYS A 38 14.59 6.83 1.25
CA LYS A 38 14.76 8.07 0.47
C LYS A 38 14.20 8.00 -0.95
N LEU A 39 13.06 7.33 -1.10
CA LEU A 39 12.37 7.11 -2.38
C LEU A 39 11.26 8.13 -2.66
N LYS A 40 11.02 9.10 -1.76
CA LYS A 40 9.95 10.11 -1.87
C LYS A 40 9.98 10.91 -3.18
N GLU A 41 11.15 11.18 -3.72
CA GLU A 41 11.29 11.91 -4.99
C GLU A 41 11.01 11.03 -6.23
N ARG A 42 10.90 9.72 -6.04
CA ARG A 42 10.77 8.72 -7.12
C ARG A 42 9.44 7.97 -7.08
N ILE A 43 8.81 7.87 -5.92
CA ILE A 43 7.56 7.14 -5.72
C ILE A 43 6.53 8.10 -5.12
N ASN A 44 5.40 8.23 -5.81
CA ASN A 44 4.21 8.86 -5.29
C ASN A 44 3.19 7.76 -4.91
N LEU A 45 2.93 7.59 -3.62
CA LEU A 45 2.02 6.57 -3.10
C LEU A 45 0.61 7.14 -2.95
N ILE A 46 -0.38 6.45 -3.54
CA ILE A 46 -1.79 6.82 -3.45
C ILE A 46 -2.57 5.62 -2.91
N THR A 47 -3.41 5.83 -1.90
CA THR A 47 -4.33 4.81 -1.37
C THR A 47 -5.77 5.13 -1.75
N THR A 48 -6.49 4.14 -2.27
CA THR A 48 -7.87 4.31 -2.73
C THR A 48 -8.78 3.09 -2.43
N GLY A 49 -10.09 3.29 -2.55
CA GLY A 49 -11.10 2.25 -2.38
C GLY A 49 -11.99 2.11 -3.63
N LEU A 50 -12.35 0.86 -3.98
CA LEU A 50 -13.28 0.55 -5.07
C LEU A 50 -14.71 1.04 -4.81
N LYS A 51 -15.12 1.01 -3.54
CA LYS A 51 -16.40 1.58 -3.11
C LYS A 51 -16.18 3.04 -2.77
N GLN A 52 -17.13 3.89 -3.18
CA GLN A 52 -17.17 5.30 -2.81
C GLN A 52 -17.13 5.41 -1.28
N ALA A 53 -15.96 5.72 -0.74
CA ALA A 53 -15.78 5.84 0.68
C ALA A 53 -16.35 7.18 1.11
N SER A 54 -17.43 7.15 1.89
CA SER A 54 -17.83 8.30 2.68
C SER A 54 -16.77 8.54 3.77
N HIS A 55 -15.70 9.29 3.47
CA HIS A 55 -14.63 9.74 4.40
C HIS A 55 -14.57 8.94 5.71
N LYS A 56 -14.16 7.66 5.64
CA LYS A 56 -14.18 6.78 6.81
C LYS A 56 -12.84 6.83 7.52
N LYS A 57 -12.86 7.22 8.79
CA LYS A 57 -11.70 7.14 9.70
C LYS A 57 -11.41 5.66 10.03
N PHE A 58 -10.17 5.39 10.42
CA PHE A 58 -9.80 4.11 11.02
C PHE A 58 -10.66 3.78 12.24
N LEU A 59 -10.85 2.49 12.51
CA LEU A 59 -11.43 2.03 13.77
C LEU A 59 -10.53 2.47 14.95
N PRO A 60 -11.07 2.98 16.07
CA PRO A 60 -10.27 3.49 17.18
C PRO A 60 -9.18 2.54 17.69
N GLY A 61 -9.49 1.24 17.81
CA GLY A 61 -8.51 0.24 18.25
C GLY A 61 -7.33 0.04 17.27
N VAL A 62 -7.53 0.28 15.98
CA VAL A 62 -6.44 0.28 14.97
C VAL A 62 -5.54 1.49 15.18
N VAL A 63 -6.15 2.66 15.37
CA VAL A 63 -5.42 3.91 15.63
C VAL A 63 -4.57 3.78 16.88
N GLU A 64 -5.16 3.33 17.99
CA GLU A 64 -4.45 3.15 19.26
C GLU A 64 -3.30 2.15 19.14
N TYR A 65 -3.54 0.99 18.53
CA TYR A 65 -2.49 -0.01 18.36
C TYR A 65 -1.35 0.51 17.49
N VAL A 66 -1.66 1.18 16.37
CA VAL A 66 -0.63 1.65 15.45
C VAL A 66 0.16 2.82 16.03
N MET A 67 -0.52 3.79 16.63
CA MET A 67 0.14 4.92 17.30
C MET A 67 1.06 4.44 18.44
N LYS A 68 0.59 3.47 19.24
CA LYS A 68 1.35 2.92 20.37
C LYS A 68 2.59 2.15 19.92
N ASN A 69 2.46 1.30 18.89
CA ASN A 69 3.52 0.35 18.53
C ASN A 69 4.45 0.84 17.41
N TYR A 70 3.98 1.68 16.48
CA TYR A 70 4.77 2.10 15.32
C TYR A 70 4.97 3.61 15.22
N ARG A 71 4.39 4.39 16.14
CA ARG A 71 4.50 5.86 16.19
C ARG A 71 4.04 6.57 14.90
N PHE A 72 3.12 5.97 14.16
CA PHE A 72 2.47 6.62 13.02
C PHE A 72 1.25 7.39 13.47
N ASP A 73 1.11 8.62 13.00
CA ASP A 73 -0.12 9.38 13.15
C ASP A 73 -1.09 9.01 12.03
N LEU A 74 -2.15 8.30 12.40
CA LEU A 74 -3.21 7.86 11.48
C LEU A 74 -4.36 8.87 11.37
N THR A 75 -4.33 9.97 12.13
CA THR A 75 -5.46 10.91 12.21
C THR A 75 -5.64 11.76 10.96
N THR A 76 -4.59 11.88 10.15
CA THR A 76 -4.55 12.65 8.90
C THR A 76 -4.72 11.78 7.65
N TYR A 77 -4.75 10.45 7.80
CA TYR A 77 -4.90 9.55 6.67
C TYR A 77 -6.35 9.52 6.20
N GLU A 78 -6.57 9.92 4.94
CA GLU A 78 -7.85 9.81 4.26
C GLU A 78 -7.70 8.93 3.02
N SER A 79 -8.62 7.98 2.86
CA SER A 79 -8.71 7.25 1.60
C SER A 79 -9.43 8.10 0.56
N LEU A 80 -8.83 8.21 -0.62
CA LEU A 80 -9.44 8.87 -1.75
C LEU A 80 -10.37 7.90 -2.51
N PRO A 81 -11.47 8.36 -3.11
CA PRO A 81 -12.23 7.54 -4.05
C PRO A 81 -11.37 7.19 -5.26
N ILE A 82 -11.65 6.05 -5.88
CA ILE A 82 -10.93 5.65 -7.10
C ILE A 82 -11.19 6.68 -8.21
N ASN A 83 -10.11 7.14 -8.84
CA ASN A 83 -10.14 8.14 -9.90
C ASN A 83 -9.46 7.54 -11.14
N LEU A 84 -10.09 7.68 -12.30
CA LEU A 84 -9.57 7.22 -13.58
C LEU A 84 -8.17 7.77 -13.87
N GLN A 85 -7.93 9.04 -13.52
CA GLN A 85 -6.63 9.68 -13.70
C GLN A 85 -5.52 8.97 -12.91
N TYR A 86 -5.81 8.48 -11.69
CA TYR A 86 -4.83 7.72 -10.91
C TYR A 86 -4.57 6.34 -11.52
N LEU A 87 -5.60 5.67 -12.03
CA LEU A 87 -5.46 4.36 -12.67
C LEU A 87 -4.65 4.43 -13.97
N GLU A 88 -4.86 5.48 -14.76
CA GLU A 88 -4.12 5.72 -16.01
C GLU A 88 -2.63 5.97 -15.74
N GLN A 89 -2.32 6.81 -14.75
CA GLN A 89 -0.95 7.20 -14.44
C GLN A 89 -0.21 6.22 -13.52
N ALA A 90 -0.91 5.31 -12.85
CA ALA A 90 -0.28 4.30 -12.01
C ALA A 90 0.69 3.45 -12.84
N ALA A 91 1.92 3.35 -12.33
CA ALA A 91 2.92 2.40 -12.82
C ALA A 91 2.59 0.99 -12.33
N ILE A 92 2.03 0.88 -11.13
CA ILE A 92 1.56 -0.38 -10.54
C ILE A 92 0.36 -0.14 -9.63
N ILE A 93 -0.54 -1.11 -9.61
CA ILE A 93 -1.74 -1.13 -8.77
C ILE A 93 -1.67 -2.35 -7.86
N LEU A 94 -1.63 -2.14 -6.55
CA LEU A 94 -1.57 -3.18 -5.53
C LEU A 94 -2.96 -3.41 -4.96
N VAL A 95 -3.51 -4.61 -5.14
CA VAL A 95 -4.82 -5.00 -4.58
C VAL A 95 -4.64 -5.95 -3.40
N MET A 96 -5.58 -5.95 -2.46
CA MET A 96 -5.53 -6.84 -1.29
C MET A 96 -5.99 -8.26 -1.63
N GLU A 97 -6.96 -8.40 -2.54
CA GLU A 97 -7.59 -9.68 -2.87
C GLU A 97 -7.75 -9.85 -4.38
N SER A 98 -7.61 -11.08 -4.87
CA SER A 98 -7.72 -11.46 -6.29
C SER A 98 -9.04 -11.05 -6.95
N LYS A 99 -10.14 -11.10 -6.19
CA LYS A 99 -11.46 -10.62 -6.67
C LYS A 99 -11.46 -9.14 -7.05
N GLN A 100 -10.59 -8.32 -6.44
CA GLN A 100 -10.45 -6.91 -6.75
C GLN A 100 -9.76 -6.71 -8.10
N THR A 101 -8.85 -7.61 -8.50
CA THR A 101 -8.28 -7.63 -9.86
C THR A 101 -9.39 -7.79 -10.89
N VAL A 102 -10.22 -8.83 -10.73
CA VAL A 102 -11.33 -9.11 -11.67
C VAL A 102 -12.30 -7.93 -11.74
N GLN A 103 -12.65 -7.34 -10.60
CA GLN A 103 -13.53 -6.17 -10.56
C GLN A 103 -12.91 -4.95 -11.27
N LEU A 104 -11.64 -4.67 -11.02
CA LEU A 104 -10.94 -3.54 -11.64
C LEU A 104 -10.79 -3.71 -13.15
N GLU A 105 -10.41 -4.89 -13.63
CA GLU A 105 -10.22 -5.15 -15.06
C GLU A 105 -11.56 -5.12 -15.81
N ALA A 106 -12.63 -5.63 -15.20
CA ALA A 106 -13.98 -5.56 -15.77
C ALA A 106 -14.48 -4.11 -15.90
N GLN A 107 -14.17 -3.25 -14.92
CA GLN A 107 -14.64 -1.86 -14.89
C GLN A 107 -13.71 -0.91 -15.66
N TYR A 108 -12.41 -1.17 -15.67
CA TYR A 108 -11.37 -0.28 -16.21
C TYR A 108 -10.32 -1.09 -17.00
N PRO A 109 -10.61 -1.58 -18.21
CA PRO A 109 -9.70 -2.47 -18.96
C PRO A 109 -8.26 -1.94 -19.14
N LEU A 110 -8.05 -0.62 -19.09
CA LEU A 110 -6.73 0.03 -19.16
C LEU A 110 -5.74 -0.38 -18.06
N VAL A 111 -6.24 -0.93 -16.95
CA VAL A 111 -5.40 -1.35 -15.81
C VAL A 111 -4.81 -2.75 -15.98
N THR A 112 -5.24 -3.47 -17.02
CA THR A 112 -4.80 -4.84 -17.29
C THR A 112 -3.27 -4.88 -17.38
N GLY A 113 -2.66 -5.82 -16.65
CA GLY A 113 -1.20 -5.97 -16.58
C GLY A 113 -0.49 -5.03 -15.60
N LYS A 114 -1.17 -4.02 -15.03
CA LYS A 114 -0.63 -3.16 -13.96
C LYS A 114 -0.97 -3.66 -12.56
N ILE A 115 -1.91 -4.59 -12.43
CA ILE A 115 -2.39 -5.08 -11.14
C ILE A 115 -1.49 -6.20 -10.61
N ARG A 116 -1.15 -6.12 -9.32
CA ARG A 116 -0.49 -7.16 -8.53
C ARG A 116 -1.22 -7.33 -7.20
N LEU A 117 -1.21 -8.53 -6.64
CA LEU A 117 -1.62 -8.71 -5.25
C LEU A 117 -0.58 -8.07 -4.32
N PHE A 118 -1.04 -7.46 -3.24
CA PHE A 118 -0.18 -6.84 -2.25
C PHE A 118 0.79 -7.86 -1.64
N SER A 119 0.33 -9.09 -1.39
CA SER A 119 1.15 -10.19 -0.90
C SER A 119 2.34 -10.52 -1.80
N GLU A 120 2.24 -10.29 -3.11
CA GLU A 120 3.30 -10.58 -4.06
C GLU A 120 4.58 -9.81 -3.78
N LEU A 121 4.49 -8.66 -3.09
CA LEU A 121 5.63 -7.90 -2.58
C LEU A 121 6.59 -8.82 -1.79
N SER A 122 6.05 -9.69 -0.94
CA SER A 122 6.83 -10.63 -0.12
C SER A 122 7.30 -11.89 -0.88
N GLY A 123 7.01 -12.01 -2.17
CA GLY A 123 7.29 -13.22 -2.93
C GLY A 123 6.24 -14.32 -2.81
N LYS A 124 5.14 -14.08 -2.09
CA LYS A 124 4.05 -15.04 -1.88
C LYS A 124 2.79 -14.54 -2.59
N VAL A 125 1.97 -15.45 -3.09
CA VAL A 125 0.71 -15.12 -3.77
C VAL A 125 -0.45 -15.60 -2.89
N PHE A 126 -1.17 -14.67 -2.27
CA PHE A 126 -2.37 -14.97 -1.48
C PHE A 126 -3.25 -13.73 -1.28
N ASP A 127 -4.55 -13.94 -1.02
CA ASP A 127 -5.47 -12.86 -0.68
C ASP A 127 -5.27 -12.40 0.76
N LEU A 128 -5.08 -11.10 0.93
CA LEU A 128 -5.03 -10.43 2.23
C LEU A 128 -6.45 -9.96 2.61
N THR A 129 -7.23 -10.88 3.14
CA THR A 129 -8.61 -10.61 3.59
C THR A 129 -8.64 -9.83 4.89
N GLU A 130 -9.56 -8.86 4.99
CA GLU A 130 -9.88 -8.20 6.27
C GLU A 130 -10.27 -9.26 7.33
N PRO A 131 -9.80 -9.13 8.58
CA PRO A 131 -10.15 -10.07 9.64
C PRO A 131 -11.66 -10.00 9.95
N VAL A 132 -12.32 -11.16 9.95
CA VAL A 132 -13.77 -11.29 10.21
C VAL A 132 -14.15 -10.89 11.64
N ALA A 133 -13.28 -11.23 12.60
CA ALA A 133 -13.42 -10.80 13.99
C ALA A 133 -12.52 -9.60 14.22
N LEU A 134 -13.09 -8.46 14.63
CA LEU A 134 -12.37 -7.24 15.00
C LEU A 134 -11.91 -7.29 16.47
N ASN A 135 -11.38 -8.44 16.92
CA ASN A 135 -10.74 -8.50 18.24
C ASN A 135 -9.28 -7.99 18.13
N CYS A 136 -8.70 -7.59 19.26
CA CYS A 136 -7.38 -6.96 19.26
C CYS A 136 -6.26 -7.89 18.74
N GLU A 137 -6.37 -9.19 18.96
CA GLU A 137 -5.36 -10.17 18.57
C GLU A 137 -5.35 -10.43 17.06
N SER A 138 -6.52 -10.66 16.47
CA SER A 138 -6.67 -10.83 15.02
C SER A 138 -6.23 -9.57 14.27
N LEU A 139 -6.52 -8.40 14.84
CA LEU A 139 -6.08 -7.13 14.29
C LEU A 139 -4.55 -6.97 14.37
N ALA A 140 -3.94 -7.28 15.51
CA ALA A 140 -2.48 -7.20 15.68
C ALA A 140 -1.74 -8.12 14.70
N LEU A 141 -2.18 -9.38 14.58
CA LEU A 141 -1.61 -10.34 13.63
C LEU A 141 -1.76 -9.86 12.18
N HIS A 142 -2.89 -9.24 11.85
CA HIS A 142 -3.13 -8.71 10.53
C HIS A 142 -2.22 -7.51 10.21
N ILE A 143 -2.03 -6.60 11.16
CA ILE A 143 -1.12 -5.46 11.05
C ILE A 143 0.32 -5.94 10.86
N GLU A 144 0.77 -6.88 11.68
CA GLU A 144 2.13 -7.45 11.56
C GLU A 144 2.35 -8.13 10.21
N ARG A 145 1.33 -8.82 9.69
CA ARG A 145 1.42 -9.44 8.37
C ARG A 145 1.56 -8.42 7.25
N ILE A 146 0.80 -7.32 7.28
CA ILE A 146 0.97 -6.22 6.32
C ILE A 146 2.39 -5.66 6.40
N ARG A 147 2.87 -5.39 7.62
CA ARG A 147 4.20 -4.87 7.88
C ARG A 147 5.29 -5.78 7.34
N GLU A 148 5.21 -7.09 7.61
CA GLU A 148 6.16 -8.09 7.10
C GLU A 148 6.20 -8.11 5.56
N ILE A 149 5.04 -7.98 4.92
CA ILE A 149 4.96 -7.93 3.46
C ILE A 149 5.69 -6.69 2.91
N VAL A 150 5.49 -5.53 3.50
CA VAL A 150 6.17 -4.29 3.09
C VAL A 150 7.68 -4.41 3.31
N LEU A 151 8.07 -4.91 4.49
CA LEU A 151 9.46 -5.09 4.87
C LEU A 151 10.25 -5.91 3.87
N THR A 152 9.73 -7.09 3.57
CA THR A 152 10.39 -8.05 2.69
C THR A 152 10.24 -7.68 1.22
N GLY A 153 9.30 -6.79 0.89
CA GLY A 153 8.93 -6.45 -0.47
C GLY A 153 9.52 -5.19 -1.06
N THR A 154 10.29 -4.41 -0.30
CA THR A 154 10.90 -3.14 -0.77
C THR A 154 11.61 -3.28 -2.12
N ASN A 155 12.51 -4.26 -2.24
CA ASN A 155 13.28 -4.48 -3.46
C ASN A 155 12.45 -5.01 -4.61
N ARG A 156 11.38 -5.75 -4.31
CA ARG A 156 10.46 -6.22 -5.34
C ARG A 156 9.63 -5.08 -5.90
N LEU A 157 9.15 -4.15 -5.04
CA LEU A 157 8.49 -2.94 -5.50
C LEU A 157 9.43 -2.12 -6.40
N CYS A 158 10.68 -1.93 -5.98
CA CYS A 158 11.67 -1.21 -6.80
C CYS A 158 11.88 -1.90 -8.15
N ASN A 159 11.99 -3.23 -8.18
CA ASN A 159 12.12 -3.98 -9.43
C ASN A 159 10.90 -3.79 -10.35
N TRP A 160 9.68 -3.89 -9.82
CA TRP A 160 8.46 -3.63 -10.61
C TRP A 160 8.38 -2.19 -11.14
N LEU A 161 9.05 -1.27 -10.47
CA LEU A 161 9.16 0.12 -10.86
C LEU A 161 10.43 0.40 -11.67
N ASP A 162 11.17 -0.60 -12.15
CA ASP A 162 12.45 -0.45 -12.88
C ASP A 162 13.44 0.50 -12.16
N MET A 163 13.44 0.45 -10.83
CA MET A 163 14.28 1.27 -9.96
C MET A 163 15.49 0.45 -9.49
N PRO A 164 16.63 1.09 -9.21
CA PRO A 164 17.79 0.40 -8.66
C PRO A 164 17.44 -0.26 -7.33
N PHE A 165 18.11 -1.38 -7.06
CA PHE A 165 18.01 -2.08 -5.78
C PHE A 165 18.34 -1.14 -4.62
N VAL A 166 17.61 -1.28 -3.52
CA VAL A 166 17.85 -0.49 -2.31
C VAL A 166 18.44 -1.42 -1.26
N GLU A 167 19.66 -1.10 -0.83
CA GLU A 167 20.24 -1.70 0.38
C GLU A 167 19.32 -1.35 1.56
N SER A 168 18.50 -2.32 1.94
CA SER A 168 17.44 -2.12 2.91
C SER A 168 18.07 -1.91 4.29
N ASN A 169 18.13 -0.66 4.76
CA ASN A 169 18.54 -0.31 6.12
C ASN A 169 17.43 -0.59 7.15
N ILE A 170 16.56 -1.56 6.90
CA ILE A 170 15.37 -1.77 7.74
C ILE A 170 15.72 -2.63 8.94
N ILE A 171 16.39 -2.01 9.91
CA ILE A 171 16.44 -2.52 11.28
C ILE A 171 15.27 -1.88 12.02
N TYR A 172 14.17 -2.61 12.16
CA TYR A 172 13.16 -2.25 13.16
C TYR A 172 13.68 -2.66 14.54
N ALA A 173 14.55 -1.83 15.13
CA ALA A 173 14.81 -1.87 16.55
C ALA A 173 13.67 -1.09 17.22
N TYR A 174 12.68 -1.81 17.75
CA TYR A 174 11.67 -1.26 18.66
C TYR A 174 11.96 -1.76 20.07
#